data_AF-A0A958AHP1-F1
#
_entry.id   AF-A0A958AHP1-F1
#
_cell.length_a   1.000
_cell.length_b   1.000
_cell.length_c   1.000
_cell.angle_alpha   90.00
_cell.angle_beta   90.00
_cell.angle_gamma   90.00
#
_symmetry.space_group_name_H-M   'P 1'
#
loop_
_entity.id
_entity.type
_entity.pdbx_description
1 polymer ?
#
loop_
_entity_poly.entity_id
_entity_poly.type
_entity_poly.pdbx_seq_one_letter_code
_entity_poly.pdbx_strand_id
1 'polypeptide(L)'
;MPVAADVGQEETVTELSYEKAFAQLEHVLTQLERDDLPLEESLLLYEKGIALTNHCSTLLDRAELRVRQWQGDDSVTDFDGWQEG
;
A
#
# COMPACT_ATOMS: atom_id res chain seq x y z
N MET A 1 -2.49 20.39 -16.15
CA MET A 1 -3.73 20.85 -15.49
C MET A 1 -3.51 20.77 -13.98
N PRO A 2 -3.81 21.80 -13.18
CA PRO A 2 -3.59 21.74 -11.74
C PRO A 2 -4.81 21.11 -11.08
N VAL A 3 -4.66 19.91 -10.52
CA VAL A 3 -5.69 19.35 -9.63
C VAL A 3 -5.43 19.91 -8.25
N ALA A 4 -6.41 20.72 -7.83
CA ALA A 4 -6.80 21.13 -6.49
C ALA A 4 -5.85 20.77 -5.34
N ALA A 5 -5.43 21.84 -4.65
CA ALA A 5 -5.19 21.78 -3.22
C ALA A 5 -6.43 21.22 -2.51
N ASP A 6 -6.22 20.20 -1.68
CA ASP A 6 -7.16 19.69 -0.68
C ASP A 6 -6.34 19.62 0.62
N VAL A 7 -6.30 20.72 1.37
CA VAL A 7 -7.07 20.93 2.62
C VAL A 7 -6.85 19.78 3.60
N GLY A 8 -6.21 20.11 4.74
CA GLY A 8 -5.82 19.18 5.79
C GLY A 8 -7.00 18.36 6.36
N GLN A 9 -7.06 17.11 5.94
CA GLN A 9 -7.77 16.03 6.62
C GLN A 9 -6.71 14.98 6.97
N GLU A 10 -6.59 14.61 8.24
CA GLU A 10 -5.86 13.39 8.63
C GLU A 10 -6.67 12.18 8.12
N GLU A 11 -6.56 11.89 6.82
CA GLU A 11 -7.13 10.68 6.21
C GLU A 11 -6.56 9.46 6.94
N THR A 12 -7.45 8.64 7.50
CA THR A 12 -7.03 7.40 8.16
C THR A 12 -6.46 6.44 7.12
N VAL A 13 -5.48 5.60 7.49
CA VAL A 13 -4.84 4.66 6.55
C VAL A 13 -5.87 3.84 5.77
N THR A 14 -6.98 3.47 6.41
CA THR A 14 -8.07 2.67 5.83
C THR A 14 -8.92 3.40 4.77
N GLU A 15 -8.82 4.73 4.67
CA GLU A 15 -9.57 5.55 3.73
C GLU A 15 -8.77 5.91 2.48
N LEU A 16 -7.46 5.65 2.48
CA LEU A 16 -6.57 5.99 1.39
C LEU A 16 -6.86 5.17 0.12
N SER A 17 -6.69 5.77 -1.06
CA SER A 17 -6.57 5.01 -2.31
C SER A 17 -5.26 4.22 -2.33
N TYR A 18 -5.15 3.26 -3.25
CA TYR A 18 -3.93 2.47 -3.39
C TYR A 18 -2.71 3.36 -3.66
N GLU A 19 -2.84 4.32 -4.59
CA GLU A 19 -1.75 5.22 -4.97
C GLU A 19 -1.31 6.10 -3.80
N LYS A 20 -2.28 6.64 -3.04
CA LYS A 20 -1.98 7.43 -1.84
C LYS A 20 -1.32 6.59 -0.75
N ALA A 21 -1.84 5.40 -0.47
CA ALA A 21 -1.29 4.51 0.55
C ALA A 21 0.13 4.04 0.18
N PHE A 22 0.35 3.69 -1.08
CA PHE A 22 1.66 3.28 -1.58
C PHE A 22 2.67 4.43 -1.52
N ALA A 23 2.30 5.64 -1.96
CA ALA A 23 3.19 6.81 -1.85
C ALA A 23 3.55 7.14 -0.39
N GLN A 24 2.59 7.00 0.55
CA GLN A 24 2.89 7.15 1.97
C GLN A 24 3.81 6.05 2.50
N LEU A 25 3.68 4.81 2.00
CA LEU A 25 4.55 3.69 2.37
C LEU A 25 5.98 3.95 1.90
N GLU A 26 6.18 4.37 0.64
CA GLU A 26 7.49 4.76 0.12
C GLU A 26 8.12 5.89 0.96
N HIS A 27 7.32 6.87 1.37
CA HIS A 27 7.78 7.93 2.26
C HIS A 27 8.22 7.39 3.62
N VAL A 28 7.45 6.48 4.23
CA VAL A 28 7.83 5.83 5.50
C VAL A 28 9.13 5.05 5.35
N LEU A 29 9.30 4.29 4.27
CA LEU A 29 10.53 3.55 4.00
C LEU A 29 11.74 4.48 3.86
N THR A 30 11.59 5.58 3.12
CA THR A 30 12.63 6.60 2.97
C THR A 30 13.04 7.20 4.32
N GLN A 31 12.08 7.39 5.23
CA GLN A 31 12.37 7.93 6.57
C GLN A 31 13.05 6.90 7.48
N LEU A 32 12.70 5.61 7.35
CA LEU A 32 13.35 4.51 8.07
C LEU A 32 14.81 4.29 7.66
N GLU A 33 15.22 4.72 6.46
CA GLU A 33 16.60 4.62 5.98
C GLU A 33 17.55 5.67 6.58
N ARG A 34 17.04 6.60 7.40
CA ARG A 34 17.85 7.65 8.01
C ARG A 34 18.74 7.11 9.13
N ASP A 35 20.04 7.36 9.04
CA ASP A 35 21.04 6.94 10.03
C ASP A 35 20.84 7.59 11.42
N ASP A 36 20.13 8.71 11.51
CA ASP A 36 19.95 9.51 12.74
C ASP A 36 18.56 9.40 13.39
N LEU A 37 17.79 8.37 13.02
CA LEU A 37 16.41 8.21 13.45
C LEU A 37 16.31 7.77 14.93
N PRO A 38 15.62 8.51 15.81
CA PRO A 38 15.37 8.08 17.18
C PRO A 38 14.56 6.78 17.24
N LEU A 39 14.83 5.94 18.25
CA LEU A 39 14.13 4.65 18.42
C LEU A 39 12.60 4.80 18.43
N GLU A 40 12.07 5.76 19.20
CA GLU A 40 10.62 5.99 19.28
C GLU A 40 10.02 6.32 17.90
N GLU A 41 10.71 7.17 17.13
CA GLU A 41 10.27 7.54 15.79
C GLU A 41 10.35 6.35 14.81
N SER A 42 11.39 5.52 14.94
CA SER A 42 11.52 4.30 14.15
C SER A 42 10.39 3.30 14.41
N LEU A 43 9.94 3.18 15.67
CA LEU A 43 8.80 2.31 16.03
C LEU A 43 7.49 2.83 15.44
N LEU A 44 7.23 4.15 15.55
CA LEU A 44 6.04 4.77 14.97
C LEU A 44 6.00 4.63 13.43
N LEU A 45 7.13 4.85 12.77
CA LEU A 45 7.25 4.67 11.32
C LEU A 45 7.06 3.21 10.93
N TYR A 46 7.60 2.27 11.69
CA TYR A 46 7.40 0.84 11.45
C TYR A 46 5.92 0.43 11.58
N GLU A 47 5.24 0.83 12.66
CA GLU A 47 3.81 0.58 12.85
C GLU A 47 2.96 1.16 11.70
N LYS A 48 3.27 2.40 11.30
CA LYS A 48 2.63 3.04 10.13
C LYS A 48 2.90 2.25 8.85
N GLY A 49 4.12 1.79 8.63
CA GLY A 49 4.50 0.98 7.48
C GLY A 49 3.73 -0.34 7.39
N ILE A 50 3.54 -1.04 8.52
CA ILE A 50 2.72 -2.25 8.59
C ILE A 50 1.27 -1.95 8.26
N ALA A 51 0.70 -0.88 8.82
CA ALA A 51 -0.68 -0.48 8.54
C ALA A 51 -0.89 -0.18 7.03
N LEU A 52 0.02 0.57 6.41
CA LEU A 52 -0.04 0.91 4.99
C LEU A 52 0.11 -0.34 4.11
N THR A 53 1.03 -1.25 4.45
CA THR A 53 1.24 -2.51 3.72
C THR A 53 -0.02 -3.37 3.74
N ASN A 54 -0.63 -3.55 4.91
CA ASN A 54 -1.87 -4.31 5.06
C ASN A 54 -3.04 -3.70 4.26
N HIS A 55 -3.13 -2.37 4.26
CA HIS A 55 -4.16 -1.67 3.49
C HIS A 55 -3.96 -1.84 1.98
N CYS A 56 -2.71 -1.67 1.49
CA CYS A 56 -2.37 -1.93 0.09
C CYS A 56 -2.72 -3.36 -0.33
N SER A 57 -2.35 -4.37 0.46
CA SER A 57 -2.72 -5.76 0.20
C SER A 57 -4.24 -5.93 0.10
N THR A 58 -4.99 -5.38 1.07
CA THR A 58 -6.45 -5.46 1.08
C THR A 58 -7.08 -4.85 -0.17
N LEU A 59 -6.54 -3.73 -0.68
CA LEU A 59 -7.02 -3.11 -1.90
C LEU A 59 -6.73 -3.97 -3.14
N LEU A 60 -5.54 -4.59 -3.21
CA LEU A 60 -5.16 -5.49 -4.29
C LEU A 60 -6.03 -6.76 -4.28
N ASP A 61 -6.25 -7.38 -3.12
CA ASP A 61 -7.10 -8.57 -2.97
C ASP A 61 -8.54 -8.29 -3.47
N ARG A 62 -9.07 -7.10 -3.16
CA ARG A 62 -10.39 -6.67 -3.65
C ARG A 62 -10.40 -6.46 -5.16
N ALA A 63 -9.35 -5.87 -5.71
CA ALA A 63 -9.22 -5.66 -7.15
C ALA A 63 -9.14 -7.00 -7.88
N GLU A 64 -8.34 -7.92 -7.36
CA GLU A 64 -8.20 -9.27 -7.88
C GLU A 64 -9.54 -10.01 -7.85
N LEU A 65 -10.23 -10.05 -6.70
CA LEU A 65 -11.54 -10.68 -6.57
C LEU A 65 -12.54 -10.16 -7.61
N ARG A 66 -12.53 -8.84 -7.86
CA ARG A 66 -13.39 -8.21 -8.86
C ARG A 66 -13.06 -8.67 -10.28
N VAL A 67 -11.78 -8.85 -10.61
CA VAL A 67 -11.34 -9.41 -11.89
C VAL A 67 -11.77 -10.87 -12.01
N ARG A 68 -11.57 -11.69 -10.96
CA ARG A 68 -11.96 -13.11 -10.94
C ARG A 68 -13.47 -13.28 -11.21
N GLN A 69 -14.31 -12.41 -10.65
CA GLN A 69 -15.76 -12.41 -10.88
C GLN A 69 -16.16 -12.16 -12.34
N TRP A 70 -15.36 -11.41 -13.10
CA TRP A 70 -15.62 -11.14 -14.53
C TRP A 70 -15.11 -12.23 -15.45
N GLN A 71 -14.02 -12.90 -15.08
CA GLN A 71 -13.36 -13.90 -15.92
C GLN A 71 -14.00 -15.30 -15.84
N GLY A 72 -14.95 -15.52 -14.91
CA GLY A 72 -15.71 -16.77 -14.82
C GLY A 72 -14.81 -17.98 -14.52
N ASP A 73 -14.38 -18.10 -13.26
CA ASP A 73 -13.78 -19.27 -12.59
C ASP A 73 -12.58 -20.01 -13.24
N ASP A 74 -12.19 -19.77 -14.50
CA ASP A 74 -11.31 -20.71 -15.22
C ASP A 74 -10.04 -20.11 -15.87
N SER A 75 -9.55 -18.93 -15.46
CA SER A 75 -8.23 -18.46 -15.96
C SER A 75 -7.50 -17.41 -15.12
N VAL A 76 -7.59 -17.45 -13.78
CA VAL A 76 -6.59 -16.75 -12.96
C VAL A 76 -5.48 -17.73 -12.70
N THR A 77 -4.45 -17.73 -13.55
CA THR A 77 -3.20 -18.41 -13.23
C THR A 77 -2.61 -17.69 -12.01
N ASP A 78 -2.50 -18.39 -10.88
CA ASP A 78 -1.78 -17.86 -9.71
C ASP A 78 -0.38 -17.40 -10.15
N PHE A 79 0.05 -16.26 -9.62
CA PHE A 79 1.33 -15.65 -9.92
C PHE A 79 2.53 -16.52 -9.45
N ASP A 80 2.27 -17.63 -8.74
CA ASP A 80 3.27 -18.64 -8.36
C ASP A 80 3.89 -19.41 -9.56
N GLY A 81 3.45 -19.11 -10.80
CA GLY A 81 3.98 -19.70 -12.03
C GLY A 81 5.37 -19.20 -12.48
N TRP A 82 5.99 -18.21 -11.81
CA TRP A 82 7.36 -17.81 -12.09
C TRP A 82 8.35 -18.78 -11.42
N GLN A 83 8.46 -20.00 -11.97
CA GLN A 83 9.59 -20.88 -11.64
C GLN A 83 10.89 -20.19 -12.09
N GLU A 84 11.78 -19.96 -11.12
CA GLU A 84 13.20 -19.67 -11.34
C GLU A 84 13.76 -20.63 -12.41
N GLY A 85 14.29 -20.04 -13.48
CA GLY A 85 15.19 -20.72 -14.40
C GLY A 85 16.63 -20.62 -13.91
#